data_AF-A0A6L4ZJH7-F1
#
_entry.id   AF-A0A6L4ZJH7-F1
#
_cell.length_a   1.000
_cell.length_b   1.000
_cell.length_c   1.000
_cell.angle_alpha   90.00
_cell.angle_beta   90.00
_cell.angle_gamma   90.00
#
_symmetry.space_group_name_H-M   'P 1'
#
loop_
_entity.id
_entity.type
_entity.pdbx_description
1 polymer ?
#
loop_
_entity_poly.entity_id
_entity_poly.type
_entity_poly.pdbx_seq_one_letter_code
_entity_poly.pdbx_strand_id
1 'polypeptide(L)'
;MSATAIREIKTFPGKPSTLVQVLQYALEKYSKKDAFHYKQGGKWTSVSYQDVAQRIRYAALGLNKIGVNHGDRVSLMAESRVDWIVADFGALSTGAADVPIYPTLTAKQAAYIIKDSGSQVIFVSDEKQLKKVLEVITELPQLKKIVIFDSYNASLVKTPDLVMSLKQLEEMGQSLDKEQPQLYEQITSKIQPKDIATLIYTSGTTGEPKG
;
A
#
# COMPACT_ATOMS: atom_id res chain seq x y z
N MET A 1 17.49 -27.25 -0.51
CA MET A 1 16.80 -26.05 0.05
C MET A 1 15.40 -26.50 0.43
N SER A 2 15.11 -26.56 1.72
CA SER A 2 13.80 -27.02 2.21
C SER A 2 12.77 -25.94 1.92
N ALA A 3 11.78 -26.24 1.07
CA ALA A 3 10.60 -25.39 0.95
C ALA A 3 9.98 -25.25 2.34
N THR A 4 9.93 -24.03 2.87
CA THR A 4 9.18 -23.74 4.10
C THR A 4 7.75 -24.21 3.87
N ALA A 5 7.29 -25.18 4.65
CA ALA A 5 5.94 -25.71 4.51
C ALA A 5 4.95 -24.56 4.74
N ILE A 6 4.24 -24.16 3.69
CA ILE A 6 3.12 -23.23 3.80
C ILE A 6 2.08 -23.91 4.69
N ARG A 7 1.89 -23.38 5.90
CA ARG A 7 0.91 -23.92 6.85
C ARG A 7 -0.44 -23.28 6.57
N GLU A 8 -1.34 -24.06 5.98
CA GLU A 8 -2.72 -23.63 5.79
C GLU A 8 -3.47 -23.63 7.13
N ILE A 9 -3.98 -22.46 7.53
CA ILE A 9 -4.86 -22.33 8.68
C ILE A 9 -6.29 -22.33 8.13
N LYS A 10 -7.08 -23.36 8.47
CA LYS A 10 -8.49 -23.42 8.07
C LYS A 10 -9.23 -22.19 8.61
N THR A 11 -9.78 -21.40 7.70
CA THR A 11 -10.80 -20.40 8.02
C THR A 11 -12.13 -21.11 8.29
N PHE A 12 -13.04 -20.46 9.02
CA PHE A 12 -14.35 -21.05 9.26
C PHE A 12 -15.21 -20.97 7.99
N PRO A 13 -16.01 -22.00 7.67
CA PRO A 13 -16.98 -21.94 6.58
C PRO A 13 -17.88 -20.70 6.70
N GLY A 14 -18.08 -19.97 5.60
CA GLY A 14 -18.90 -18.75 5.57
C GLY A 14 -18.24 -17.51 6.17
N LYS A 15 -16.92 -17.52 6.40
CA LYS A 15 -16.15 -16.35 6.86
C LYS A 15 -15.17 -15.86 5.78
N PRO A 16 -14.73 -14.60 5.86
CA PRO A 16 -13.69 -14.06 4.98
C PRO A 16 -12.47 -14.98 4.84
N SER A 17 -11.99 -15.13 3.62
CA SER A 17 -10.84 -15.96 3.25
C SER A 17 -9.63 -15.17 2.76
N THR A 18 -9.80 -13.86 2.53
CA THR A 18 -8.73 -12.90 2.19
C THR A 18 -8.79 -11.69 3.12
N LEU A 19 -7.70 -10.94 3.25
CA LEU A 19 -7.69 -9.70 4.05
C LEU A 19 -8.70 -8.66 3.53
N VAL A 20 -8.85 -8.57 2.20
CA VAL A 20 -9.86 -7.69 1.57
C VAL A 20 -11.28 -8.10 1.93
N GLN A 21 -11.57 -9.41 1.97
CA GLN A 21 -12.87 -9.90 2.44
C GLN A 21 -13.08 -9.63 3.94
N VAL A 22 -12.02 -9.63 4.76
CA VAL A 22 -12.13 -9.26 6.18
C VAL A 22 -12.59 -7.81 6.32
N LEU A 23 -12.02 -6.91 5.52
CA LEU A 23 -12.44 -5.52 5.45
C LEU A 23 -13.91 -5.39 5.01
N GLN A 24 -14.31 -6.05 3.93
CA GLN A 24 -15.69 -6.04 3.42
C GLN A 24 -16.69 -6.53 4.48
N TYR A 25 -16.40 -7.67 5.10
CA TYR A 25 -17.22 -8.22 6.18
C TYR A 25 -17.30 -7.28 7.40
N ALA A 26 -16.19 -6.62 7.75
CA ALA A 26 -16.20 -5.67 8.85
C ALA A 26 -17.10 -4.45 8.57
N LEU A 27 -17.11 -3.97 7.33
CA LEU A 27 -17.95 -2.84 6.89
C LEU A 27 -19.44 -3.20 6.95
N GLU A 28 -19.80 -4.37 6.40
CA GLU A 28 -21.18 -4.88 6.40
C GLU A 28 -21.70 -5.09 7.82
N LYS A 29 -20.87 -5.64 8.71
CA LYS A 29 -21.32 -6.08 10.03
C LYS A 29 -21.23 -5.02 11.12
N TYR A 30 -20.18 -4.20 11.11
CA TYR A 30 -19.84 -3.39 12.27
C TYR A 30 -20.10 -1.91 12.11
N SER A 31 -20.19 -1.36 10.88
CA SER A 31 -20.59 0.03 10.55
C SER A 31 -20.47 1.05 11.71
N LYS A 32 -19.30 1.10 12.36
CA LYS A 32 -19.09 1.95 13.53
C LYS A 32 -18.79 3.36 13.06
N LYS A 33 -19.28 4.34 13.82
CA LYS A 33 -18.98 5.76 13.56
C LYS A 33 -17.49 6.05 13.54
N ASP A 34 -16.70 5.36 14.37
CA ASP A 34 -15.25 5.54 14.44
C ASP A 34 -14.51 4.22 14.17
N ALA A 35 -13.63 4.23 13.18
CA ALA A 35 -12.71 3.13 12.86
C ALA A 35 -11.34 3.35 13.51
N PHE A 36 -10.77 4.53 13.31
CA PHE A 36 -9.46 4.89 13.84
C PHE A 36 -9.53 6.22 14.58
N HIS A 37 -8.68 6.34 15.59
CA HIS A 37 -8.39 7.61 16.26
C HIS A 37 -6.92 7.91 16.07
N TYR A 38 -6.59 9.14 15.70
CA TYR A 38 -5.22 9.60 15.55
C TYR A 38 -5.07 11.03 16.06
N LYS A 39 -3.84 11.42 16.43
CA LYS A 39 -3.55 12.78 16.87
C LYS A 39 -3.10 13.63 15.69
N GLN A 40 -3.77 14.76 15.48
CA GLN A 40 -3.40 15.78 14.50
C GLN A 40 -3.36 17.15 15.18
N GLY A 41 -2.23 17.85 15.12
CA GLY A 41 -2.06 19.16 15.77
C GLY A 41 -2.34 19.12 17.28
N GLY A 42 -2.02 18.01 17.95
CA GLY A 42 -2.27 17.82 19.38
C GLY A 42 -3.72 17.45 19.75
N LYS A 43 -4.66 17.40 18.80
CA LYS A 43 -6.05 17.01 19.02
C LYS A 43 -6.31 15.60 18.51
N TRP A 44 -7.18 14.86 19.20
CA TRP A 44 -7.66 13.57 18.71
C TRP A 44 -8.71 13.81 17.63
N THR A 45 -8.52 13.13 16.50
CA THR A 45 -9.43 13.10 15.36
C THR A 45 -9.85 11.65 15.16
N SER A 46 -11.12 11.41 14.82
CA SER A 46 -11.61 10.10 14.40
C SER A 46 -11.88 10.07 12.90
N VAL A 47 -11.80 8.88 12.31
CA VAL A 47 -12.22 8.60 10.94
C VAL A 47 -13.13 7.39 10.95
N SER A 48 -14.22 7.45 10.19
CA SER A 48 -15.22 6.38 10.18
C SER A 48 -14.76 5.17 9.36
N TYR A 49 -15.44 4.04 9.57
CA TYR A 49 -15.22 2.85 8.73
C TYR A 49 -15.56 3.12 7.26
N GLN A 50 -16.64 3.88 7.02
CA GLN A 50 -17.09 4.22 5.67
C GLN A 50 -16.07 5.11 4.95
N ASP A 51 -15.53 6.11 5.63
CA ASP A 51 -14.53 7.01 5.04
C ASP A 51 -13.25 6.25 4.68
N VAL A 52 -12.75 5.39 5.58
CA VAL A 52 -11.56 4.58 5.30
C VAL A 52 -11.80 3.61 4.14
N ALA A 53 -12.95 2.94 4.11
CA ALA A 53 -13.29 2.03 3.02
C ALA A 53 -13.39 2.75 1.67
N GLN A 54 -13.99 3.94 1.65
CA GLN A 54 -14.11 4.74 0.45
C GLN A 54 -12.73 5.18 -0.06
N ARG A 55 -11.84 5.60 0.85
CA ARG A 55 -10.46 5.95 0.52
C ARG A 55 -9.67 4.75 0.00
N ILE A 56 -9.83 3.57 0.62
CA ILE A 56 -9.21 2.32 0.15
C ILE A 56 -9.67 1.99 -1.28
N ARG A 57 -10.99 2.09 -1.56
CA ARG A 57 -11.55 1.88 -2.89
C ARG A 57 -10.91 2.81 -3.93
N TYR A 58 -10.82 4.10 -3.61
CA TYR A 58 -10.19 5.07 -4.49
C TYR A 58 -8.68 4.86 -4.65
N ALA A 59 -7.96 4.53 -3.57
CA ALA A 59 -6.55 4.20 -3.66
C ALA A 59 -6.31 2.97 -4.54
N ALA A 60 -7.11 1.91 -4.40
CA ALA A 60 -7.01 0.69 -5.21
C ALA A 60 -7.26 0.97 -6.70
N LEU A 61 -8.32 1.72 -7.02
CA LEU A 61 -8.63 2.09 -8.41
C LEU A 61 -7.57 3.05 -8.98
N GLY A 62 -7.04 3.95 -8.17
CA GLY A 62 -5.92 4.82 -8.54
C GLY A 62 -4.67 4.01 -8.86
N LEU A 63 -4.30 3.06 -7.99
CA LEU A 63 -3.19 2.11 -8.22
C LEU A 63 -3.39 1.32 -9.51
N ASN A 64 -4.61 0.79 -9.73
CA ASN A 64 -4.94 0.09 -10.97
C ASN A 64 -4.80 1.00 -12.21
N LYS A 65 -5.25 2.26 -12.13
CA LYS A 65 -5.14 3.24 -13.22
C LYS A 65 -3.68 3.55 -13.59
N ILE A 66 -2.78 3.57 -12.61
CA ILE A 66 -1.34 3.77 -12.84
C ILE A 66 -0.59 2.47 -13.18
N GLY A 67 -1.32 1.36 -13.35
CA GLY A 67 -0.80 0.11 -13.89
C GLY A 67 -0.33 -0.92 -12.85
N VAL A 68 -0.74 -0.80 -11.58
CA VAL A 68 -0.58 -1.86 -10.57
C VAL A 68 -1.62 -2.95 -10.81
N ASN A 69 -1.15 -4.19 -10.94
CA ASN A 69 -1.97 -5.36 -11.22
C ASN A 69 -1.77 -6.46 -10.16
N HIS A 70 -2.60 -7.50 -10.26
CA HIS A 70 -2.49 -8.71 -9.45
C HIS A 70 -1.08 -9.30 -9.50
N GLY A 71 -0.48 -9.58 -8.35
CA GLY A 71 0.88 -10.09 -8.21
C GLY A 71 1.98 -9.03 -8.26
N ASP A 72 1.64 -7.75 -8.46
CA ASP A 72 2.60 -6.66 -8.31
C ASP A 72 3.00 -6.45 -6.84
N ARG A 73 4.09 -5.69 -6.62
CA ARG A 73 4.55 -5.30 -5.29
C ARG A 73 4.49 -3.80 -5.13
N VAL A 74 3.99 -3.36 -3.98
CA VAL A 74 3.86 -1.95 -3.61
C VAL A 74 4.56 -1.75 -2.27
N SER A 75 5.64 -0.98 -2.26
CA SER A 75 6.38 -0.67 -1.03
C SER A 75 5.68 0.42 -0.22
N LEU A 76 5.75 0.34 1.11
CA LEU A 76 5.24 1.37 2.02
C LEU A 76 6.32 1.76 3.03
N MET A 77 6.84 2.98 2.92
CA MET A 77 7.87 3.53 3.83
C MET A 77 7.34 4.77 4.56
N ALA A 78 6.63 4.54 5.66
CA ALA A 78 5.99 5.59 6.44
C ALA A 78 5.79 5.19 7.91
N GLU A 79 5.70 6.19 8.78
CA GLU A 79 5.33 6.05 10.19
C GLU A 79 3.85 5.70 10.36
N SER A 80 3.45 5.25 11.56
CA SER A 80 2.06 4.87 11.86
C SER A 80 1.08 6.02 11.60
N ARG A 81 0.19 5.84 10.62
CA ARG A 81 -0.85 6.80 10.21
C ARG A 81 -2.01 6.10 9.51
N VAL A 82 -3.16 6.76 9.46
CA VAL A 82 -4.35 6.23 8.75
C VAL A 82 -4.07 6.04 7.26
N ASP A 83 -3.32 6.95 6.64
CA ASP A 83 -2.98 6.85 5.21
C ASP A 83 -2.16 5.61 4.88
N TRP A 84 -1.42 5.07 5.86
CA TRP A 84 -0.70 3.81 5.71
C TRP A 84 -1.69 2.65 5.53
N ILE A 85 -2.77 2.62 6.33
CA ILE A 85 -3.84 1.62 6.21
C ILE A 85 -4.56 1.75 4.86
N VAL A 86 -4.77 2.99 4.39
CA VAL A 86 -5.36 3.24 3.07
C VAL A 86 -4.48 2.71 1.94
N ALA A 87 -3.16 2.95 2.02
CA ALA A 87 -2.21 2.45 1.04
C ALA A 87 -2.08 0.92 1.04
N ASP A 88 -2.02 0.31 2.24
CA ASP A 88 -1.90 -1.13 2.44
C ASP A 88 -3.12 -1.87 1.85
N PHE A 89 -4.32 -1.57 2.36
CA PHE A 89 -5.53 -2.17 1.82
C PHE A 89 -5.82 -1.75 0.38
N GLY A 90 -5.38 -0.56 -0.05
CA GLY A 90 -5.43 -0.13 -1.45
C GLY A 90 -4.62 -1.07 -2.36
N ALA A 91 -3.39 -1.38 -1.98
CA ALA A 91 -2.53 -2.33 -2.69
C ALA A 91 -3.13 -3.74 -2.67
N LEU A 92 -3.50 -4.25 -1.50
CA LEU A 92 -4.13 -5.57 -1.36
C LEU A 92 -5.39 -5.69 -2.21
N SER A 93 -6.19 -4.62 -2.32
CA SER A 93 -7.43 -4.60 -3.12
C SER A 93 -7.18 -4.65 -4.64
N THR A 94 -5.95 -4.44 -5.09
CA THR A 94 -5.54 -4.70 -6.49
C THR A 94 -5.06 -6.14 -6.74
N GLY A 95 -4.93 -6.95 -5.67
CA GLY A 95 -4.24 -8.24 -5.71
C GLY A 95 -2.71 -8.12 -5.70
N ALA A 96 -2.18 -6.92 -5.46
CA ALA A 96 -0.75 -6.71 -5.23
C ALA A 96 -0.38 -7.04 -3.79
N ALA A 97 0.87 -7.42 -3.58
CA ALA A 97 1.45 -7.59 -2.26
C ALA A 97 2.02 -6.26 -1.75
N ASP A 98 1.76 -5.92 -0.49
CA ASP A 98 2.43 -4.81 0.17
C ASP A 98 3.85 -5.21 0.63
N VAL A 99 4.76 -4.25 0.65
CA VAL A 99 6.14 -4.44 1.10
C VAL A 99 6.46 -3.37 2.14
N PRO A 100 6.21 -3.62 3.42
CA PRO A 100 6.45 -2.64 4.48
C PRO A 100 7.95 -2.41 4.68
N ILE A 101 8.36 -1.14 4.69
CA ILE A 101 9.74 -0.70 4.89
C ILE A 101 9.80 0.24 6.08
N TYR A 102 10.67 -0.06 7.03
CA TYR A 102 10.87 0.82 8.18
C TYR A 102 11.39 2.20 7.75
N PRO A 103 10.72 3.31 8.11
CA PRO A 103 11.12 4.66 7.70
C PRO A 103 12.43 5.14 8.34
N THR A 104 12.99 4.37 9.27
CA THR A 104 14.30 4.62 9.90
C THR A 104 15.47 4.05 9.10
N LEU A 105 15.23 3.19 8.10
CA LEU A 105 16.30 2.65 7.26
C LEU A 105 16.98 3.74 6.44
N THR A 106 18.26 3.50 6.13
CA THR A 106 19.02 4.34 5.20
C THR A 106 18.49 4.21 3.77
N ALA A 107 18.80 5.19 2.90
CA ALA A 107 18.39 5.14 1.50
C ALA A 107 18.84 3.85 0.81
N LYS A 108 20.08 3.41 1.04
CA LYS A 108 20.63 2.16 0.47
C LYS A 108 19.91 0.89 0.95
N GLN A 109 19.60 0.82 2.24
CA GLN A 109 18.85 -0.32 2.79
C GLN A 109 17.42 -0.37 2.26
N ALA A 110 16.75 0.77 2.12
CA ALA A 110 15.45 0.85 1.48
C ALA A 110 15.55 0.46 -0.01
N ALA A 111 16.58 0.94 -0.72
CA ALA A 111 16.80 0.61 -2.14
C ALA A 111 16.91 -0.90 -2.36
N TYR A 112 17.66 -1.59 -1.50
CA TYR A 112 17.79 -3.04 -1.53
C TYR A 112 16.41 -3.71 -1.46
N ILE A 113 15.58 -3.36 -0.47
CA ILE A 113 14.25 -3.96 -0.29
C ILE A 113 13.33 -3.66 -1.48
N ILE A 114 13.31 -2.40 -1.95
CA ILE A 114 12.47 -1.99 -3.09
C ILE A 114 12.86 -2.76 -4.34
N LYS A 115 14.17 -2.91 -4.60
CA LYS A 115 14.70 -3.60 -5.75
C LYS A 115 14.48 -5.11 -5.69
N ASP A 116 14.78 -5.72 -4.54
CA ASP A 116 14.68 -7.17 -4.34
C ASP A 116 13.23 -7.64 -4.38
N SER A 117 12.31 -6.89 -3.76
CA SER A 117 10.87 -7.15 -3.86
C SER A 117 10.31 -6.87 -5.27
N GLY A 118 11.06 -6.18 -6.12
CA GLY A 118 10.61 -5.71 -7.43
C GLY A 118 9.44 -4.72 -7.34
N SER A 119 9.37 -3.92 -6.27
CA SER A 119 8.26 -2.99 -6.09
C SER A 119 8.15 -1.98 -7.24
N GLN A 120 6.95 -1.84 -7.80
CA GLN A 120 6.69 -0.92 -8.92
C GLN A 120 6.17 0.45 -8.47
N VAL A 121 5.59 0.50 -7.27
CA VAL A 121 5.13 1.73 -6.63
C VAL A 121 5.65 1.73 -5.20
N ILE A 122 6.00 2.91 -4.68
CA ILE A 122 6.29 3.10 -3.26
C ILE A 122 5.47 4.25 -2.70
N PHE A 123 4.84 4.03 -1.55
CA PHE A 123 4.26 5.08 -0.72
C PHE A 123 5.29 5.59 0.29
N VAL A 124 5.40 6.91 0.46
CA VAL A 124 6.30 7.55 1.41
C VAL A 124 5.55 8.58 2.26
N SER A 125 5.91 8.73 3.54
CA SER A 125 5.20 9.65 4.45
C SER A 125 5.38 11.11 4.09
N ASP A 126 6.62 11.55 3.94
CA ASP A 126 6.97 12.97 3.85
C ASP A 126 8.15 13.24 2.90
N GLU A 127 8.57 14.50 2.80
CA GLU A 127 9.71 14.90 1.98
C GLU A 127 11.03 14.22 2.37
N LYS A 128 11.21 13.86 3.65
CA LYS A 128 12.42 13.20 4.12
C LYS A 128 12.49 11.79 3.56
N GLN A 129 11.39 11.04 3.62
CA GLN A 129 11.32 9.71 3.04
C GLN A 129 11.36 9.76 1.50
N LEU A 130 10.72 10.76 0.87
CA LEU A 130 10.84 10.99 -0.57
C LEU A 130 12.30 11.23 -1.00
N LYS A 131 13.04 12.10 -0.30
CA LYS A 131 14.46 12.37 -0.59
C LYS A 131 15.31 11.11 -0.55
N LYS A 132 15.07 10.20 0.40
CA LYS A 132 15.79 8.91 0.45
C LYS A 132 15.57 8.08 -0.80
N VAL A 133 14.33 7.98 -1.30
CA VAL A 133 14.03 7.21 -2.52
C VAL A 133 14.65 7.89 -3.74
N LEU A 134 14.57 9.22 -3.83
CA LEU A 134 15.15 9.99 -4.93
C LEU A 134 16.69 9.91 -4.97
N GLU A 135 17.36 9.79 -3.82
CA GLU A 135 18.82 9.62 -3.74
C GLU A 135 19.30 8.36 -4.48
N VAL A 136 18.50 7.29 -4.44
CA VAL A 136 18.83 5.96 -4.98
C VAL A 136 18.01 5.62 -6.23
N ILE A 137 17.30 6.58 -6.82
CA ILE A 137 16.32 6.30 -7.89
C ILE A 137 16.95 5.61 -9.11
N THR A 138 18.21 5.91 -9.42
CA THR A 138 18.94 5.26 -10.54
C THR A 138 19.21 3.78 -10.30
N GLU A 139 19.10 3.31 -9.06
CA GLU A 139 19.24 1.89 -8.69
C GLU A 139 17.91 1.12 -8.74
N LEU A 140 16.80 1.82 -9.00
CA LEU A 140 15.42 1.31 -8.91
C LEU A 140 14.71 1.31 -10.28
N PRO A 141 15.20 0.59 -11.30
CA PRO A 141 14.68 0.66 -12.67
C PRO A 141 13.25 0.13 -12.83
N GLN A 142 12.75 -0.65 -11.85
CA GLN A 142 11.38 -1.17 -11.85
C GLN A 142 10.37 -0.22 -11.18
N LEU A 143 10.85 0.78 -10.44
CA LEU A 143 9.99 1.71 -9.72
C LEU A 143 9.41 2.74 -10.70
N LYS A 144 8.09 2.70 -10.89
CA LYS A 144 7.35 3.51 -11.85
C LYS A 144 6.76 4.78 -11.24
N LYS A 145 6.36 4.71 -9.96
CA LYS A 145 5.73 5.83 -9.23
C LYS A 145 6.15 5.87 -7.78
N ILE A 146 6.26 7.08 -7.25
CA ILE A 146 6.37 7.39 -5.83
C ILE A 146 5.12 8.15 -5.43
N VAL A 147 4.38 7.63 -4.45
CA VAL A 147 3.19 8.28 -3.91
C VAL A 147 3.51 8.83 -2.54
N ILE A 148 3.41 10.15 -2.37
CA ILE A 148 3.68 10.80 -1.08
C ILE A 148 2.37 11.14 -0.35
N PHE A 149 2.34 10.89 0.96
CA PHE A 149 1.17 11.19 1.77
C PHE A 149 1.05 12.68 2.09
N ASP A 150 2.13 13.30 2.57
CA ASP A 150 2.14 14.72 2.90
C ASP A 150 2.42 15.61 1.68
N SER A 151 2.20 16.92 1.83
CA SER A 151 2.60 17.89 0.82
C SER A 151 4.11 17.89 0.64
N TYR A 152 4.58 18.14 -0.59
CA TYR A 152 6.00 18.25 -0.91
C TYR A 152 6.28 19.41 -1.84
N ASN A 153 7.51 19.90 -1.80
CA ASN A 153 8.02 20.85 -2.74
C ASN A 153 8.35 20.15 -4.06
N ALA A 154 7.58 20.44 -5.11
CA ALA A 154 7.76 19.87 -6.44
C ALA A 154 9.15 20.13 -7.03
N SER A 155 9.86 21.19 -6.61
CA SER A 155 11.23 21.47 -7.07
C SER A 155 12.26 20.43 -6.64
N LEU A 156 11.93 19.57 -5.66
CA LEU A 156 12.76 18.43 -5.26
C LEU A 156 12.80 17.34 -6.34
N VAL A 157 11.84 17.33 -7.26
CA VAL A 157 11.63 16.25 -8.22
C VAL A 157 12.11 16.66 -9.60
N LYS A 158 13.22 16.07 -10.05
CA LYS A 158 13.77 16.30 -11.39
C LYS A 158 12.92 15.68 -12.51
N THR A 159 12.11 14.67 -12.17
CA THR A 159 11.23 13.95 -13.10
C THR A 159 9.80 14.06 -12.58
N PRO A 160 9.06 15.14 -12.90
CA PRO A 160 7.76 15.43 -12.30
C PRO A 160 6.75 14.28 -12.40
N ASP A 161 6.80 13.51 -13.48
CA ASP A 161 5.90 12.37 -13.69
C ASP A 161 6.14 11.21 -12.72
N LEU A 162 7.27 11.15 -12.02
CA LEU A 162 7.58 10.06 -11.10
C LEU A 162 6.82 10.16 -9.78
N VAL A 163 6.52 11.38 -9.32
CA VAL A 163 6.00 11.62 -7.97
C VAL A 163 4.58 12.17 -8.05
N MET A 164 3.69 11.62 -7.23
CA MET A 164 2.32 12.14 -7.06
C MET A 164 1.89 12.07 -5.59
N SER A 165 0.92 12.87 -5.20
CA SER A 165 0.31 12.78 -3.87
C SER A 165 -0.72 11.65 -3.79
N LEU A 166 -0.96 11.14 -2.58
CA LEU A 166 -2.07 10.21 -2.33
C LEU A 166 -3.42 10.81 -2.75
N LYS A 167 -3.62 12.12 -2.53
CA LYS A 167 -4.83 12.82 -2.96
C LYS A 167 -5.05 12.73 -4.47
N GLN A 168 -4.01 12.93 -5.27
CA GLN A 168 -4.10 12.76 -6.74
C GLN A 168 -4.42 11.32 -7.13
N LEU A 169 -3.84 10.34 -6.43
CA LEU A 169 -4.12 8.92 -6.67
C LEU A 169 -5.58 8.59 -6.36
N GLU A 170 -6.10 9.07 -5.22
CA GLU A 170 -7.51 8.90 -4.82
C GLU A 170 -8.45 9.64 -5.80
N GLU A 171 -8.10 10.83 -6.29
CA GLU A 171 -8.89 11.57 -7.30
C GLU A 171 -8.95 10.82 -8.65
N MET A 172 -7.83 10.21 -9.08
CA MET A 172 -7.81 9.34 -10.26
C MET A 172 -8.71 8.11 -10.04
N GLY A 173 -8.63 7.49 -8.87
CA GLY A 173 -9.46 6.34 -8.52
C GLY A 173 -10.94 6.68 -8.43
N GLN A 174 -11.30 7.82 -7.84
CA GLN A 174 -12.68 8.32 -7.81
C GLN A 174 -13.22 8.58 -9.21
N SER A 175 -12.41 9.14 -10.10
CA SER A 175 -12.82 9.37 -11.49
C SER A 175 -13.06 8.05 -12.20
N LEU A 176 -12.15 7.08 -12.03
CA LEU A 176 -12.31 5.73 -12.58
C LEU A 176 -13.52 5.00 -12.01
N ASP A 177 -13.83 5.16 -10.72
CA ASP A 177 -15.00 4.57 -10.08
C ASP A 177 -16.31 5.10 -10.67
N LYS A 178 -16.36 6.39 -11.02
CA LYS A 178 -17.52 6.98 -11.72
C LYS A 178 -17.64 6.46 -13.15
N GLU A 179 -16.51 6.29 -13.85
CA GLU A 179 -16.47 5.77 -15.22
C GLU A 179 -16.80 4.26 -15.27
N GLN A 180 -16.37 3.49 -14.27
CA GLN A 180 -16.51 2.04 -14.20
C GLN A 180 -16.93 1.59 -12.77
N PRO A 181 -18.19 1.77 -12.38
CA PRO A 181 -18.65 1.57 -10.99
C PRO A 181 -18.51 0.14 -10.44
N GLN A 182 -18.30 -0.85 -11.30
CA GLN A 182 -18.15 -2.27 -10.91
C GLN A 182 -16.69 -2.73 -10.92
N LEU A 183 -15.75 -1.88 -11.34
CA LEU A 183 -14.36 -2.31 -11.55
C LEU A 183 -13.70 -2.74 -10.23
N TYR A 184 -13.99 -2.05 -9.13
CA TYR A 184 -13.44 -2.41 -7.82
C TYR A 184 -13.87 -3.82 -7.39
N GLU A 185 -15.15 -4.15 -7.51
CA GLU A 185 -15.70 -5.48 -7.23
C GLU A 185 -15.12 -6.54 -8.18
N GLN A 186 -14.92 -6.21 -9.45
CA GLN A 186 -14.33 -7.11 -10.44
C GLN A 186 -12.85 -7.42 -10.17
N ILE A 187 -12.08 -6.45 -9.68
CA ILE A 187 -10.67 -6.66 -9.32
C ILE A 187 -10.60 -7.47 -8.01
N THR A 188 -11.32 -7.03 -6.97
CA THR A 188 -11.25 -7.65 -5.64
C THR A 188 -11.77 -9.09 -5.62
N SER A 189 -12.75 -9.44 -6.47
CA SER A 189 -13.27 -10.82 -6.58
C SER A 189 -12.27 -11.83 -7.17
N LYS A 190 -11.18 -11.36 -7.81
CA LYS A 190 -10.13 -12.23 -8.35
C LYS A 190 -9.11 -12.65 -7.31
N ILE A 191 -9.04 -11.95 -6.18
CA ILE A 191 -8.08 -12.21 -5.10
C ILE A 191 -8.39 -13.55 -4.44
N GLN A 192 -7.37 -14.39 -4.31
CA GLN A 192 -7.43 -15.73 -3.75
C GLN A 192 -6.69 -15.80 -2.40
N PRO A 193 -7.09 -16.71 -1.48
CA PRO A 193 -6.40 -16.89 -0.20
C PRO A 193 -4.91 -17.26 -0.30
N LYS A 194 -4.48 -17.77 -1.46
CA LYS A 194 -3.10 -18.16 -1.75
C LYS A 194 -2.24 -17.04 -2.34
N ASP A 195 -2.83 -15.89 -2.66
CA ASP A 195 -2.07 -14.75 -3.15
C ASP A 195 -1.18 -14.20 -2.02
N ILE A 196 0.00 -13.69 -2.39
CA ILE A 196 0.90 -13.05 -1.43
C ILE A 196 0.25 -11.75 -0.97
N ALA A 197 -0.02 -11.64 0.32
CA ALA A 197 -0.53 -10.40 0.91
C ALA A 197 0.62 -9.41 1.21
N THR A 198 1.66 -9.89 1.86
CA THR A 198 2.75 -9.02 2.35
C THR A 198 4.11 -9.71 2.23
N LEU A 199 5.15 -8.95 1.91
CA LEU A 199 6.55 -9.39 1.96
C LEU A 199 7.28 -8.63 3.08
N ILE A 200 7.52 -9.32 4.19
CA ILE A 200 8.16 -8.71 5.36
C ILE A 200 9.65 -9.04 5.37
N TYR A 201 10.46 -8.00 5.17
CA TYR A 201 11.90 -8.12 5.24
C TYR A 201 12.40 -8.12 6.69
N THR A 202 13.19 -9.12 7.03
CA THR A 202 13.81 -9.25 8.36
C THR A 202 15.33 -9.12 8.24
N SER A 203 15.97 -8.54 9.27
CA SER A 203 17.43 -8.47 9.31
C SER A 203 18.00 -9.88 9.48
N GLY A 204 18.69 -10.38 8.45
CA GLY A 204 19.44 -11.62 8.54
C GLY A 204 20.59 -11.46 9.53
N THR A 205 20.90 -12.51 10.31
CA THR A 205 21.99 -12.49 11.29
C THR A 205 23.40 -12.42 10.66
N THR A 206 23.51 -12.51 9.32
CA THR A 206 24.79 -12.65 8.61
C THR A 206 24.87 -11.93 7.25
N GLY A 207 23.90 -11.09 6.88
CA GLY A 207 23.92 -10.43 5.57
C GLY A 207 22.69 -9.57 5.26
N GLU A 208 22.48 -9.31 3.97
CA GLU A 208 21.36 -8.50 3.47
C GLU A 208 19.99 -9.05 3.93
N PRO A 209 18.97 -8.17 4.10
CA PRO A 209 17.62 -8.58 4.49
C PRO A 209 17.02 -9.65 3.56
N LYS A 210 16.18 -10.52 4.13
CA LYS A 210 15.44 -11.55 3.38
C LYS A 210 13.94 -11.30 3.51
N GLY A 211 13.23 -11.33 2.39
CA GLY A 211 11.78 -11.17 2.26
C GLY A 211 11.11 -12.37 1.61
#